data_AF-A0A960NI25-F1
#
_entry.id   AF-A0A960NI25-F1
#
_cell.length_a   1.000
_cell.length_b   1.000
_cell.length_c   1.000
_cell.angle_alpha   90.00
_cell.angle_beta   90.00
_cell.angle_gamma   90.00
#
_symmetry.space_group_name_H-M   'P 1'
#
loop_
_entity.id
_entity.type
_entity.pdbx_description
1 polymer ?
#
loop_
_entity_poly.entity_id
_entity_poly.type
_entity_poly.pdbx_seq_one_letter_code
_entity_poly.pdbx_strand_id
1 'polypeptide(L)'
;GELVWSAALVRSAVGALVGAGILYAVAVAGRWWLKQDAMGLGDVKLLGAIGAWLGVQAVLFTLVVSSAIGALFGVILIAIDGLKWKSRIPFGPFIAGASVVWMLGGDHAWNWYLTWIQGGQ
;
A
#
# COMPACT_ATOMS: atom_id res chain seq x y z
N GLY A 1 30.54 -6.81 7.58
CA GLY A 1 31.24 -5.65 8.12
C GLY A 1 30.57 -4.39 7.63
N GLU A 2 30.96 -3.86 6.47
CA GLU A 2 30.42 -2.59 5.93
C GLU A 2 29.48 -2.77 4.72
N LEU A 3 29.68 -3.83 3.93
CA LEU A 3 28.84 -4.16 2.76
C LEU A 3 27.37 -4.43 3.11
N VAL A 4 27.09 -4.89 4.33
CA VAL A 4 25.74 -5.19 4.80
C VAL A 4 24.97 -3.90 5.11
N TRP A 5 25.65 -2.91 5.71
CA TRP A 5 25.04 -1.64 6.08
C TRP A 5 24.73 -0.77 4.85
N SER A 6 25.66 -0.72 3.88
CA SER A 6 25.42 0.01 2.63
C SER A 6 24.30 -0.63 1.81
N ALA A 7 24.25 -1.97 1.74
CA ALA A 7 23.16 -2.68 1.09
C ALA A 7 21.81 -2.47 1.79
N ALA A 8 21.78 -2.45 3.12
CA ALA A 8 20.57 -2.17 3.90
C ALA A 8 20.07 -0.74 3.67
N LEU A 9 20.97 0.26 3.70
CA LEU A 9 20.65 1.67 3.42
C LEU A 9 20.06 1.86 2.02
N VAL A 10 20.68 1.24 1.00
CA VAL A 10 20.17 1.31 -0.38
C VAL A 10 18.81 0.64 -0.48
N ARG A 11 18.59 -0.52 0.15
CA ARG A 11 17.30 -1.20 0.17
C ARG A 11 16.20 -0.37 0.84
N SER A 12 16.49 0.26 1.97
CA SER A 12 15.53 1.16 2.64
C SER A 12 15.26 2.43 1.82
N ALA A 13 16.28 3.02 1.20
CA ALA A 13 16.11 4.19 0.35
C ALA A 13 15.26 3.88 -0.90
N VAL A 14 15.54 2.75 -1.56
CA VAL A 14 14.73 2.26 -2.69
C VAL A 14 13.31 1.93 -2.22
N GLY A 15 13.16 1.27 -1.07
CA GLY A 15 11.86 1.00 -0.46
C GLY A 15 11.04 2.26 -0.20
N ALA A 16 11.66 3.30 0.36
CA ALA A 16 11.03 4.59 0.60
C ALA A 16 10.64 5.30 -0.70
N LEU A 17 11.55 5.33 -1.69
CA LEU A 17 11.31 5.97 -2.98
C LEU A 17 10.22 5.27 -3.78
N VAL A 18 10.21 3.94 -3.80
CA VAL A 18 9.18 3.16 -4.48
C VAL A 18 7.86 3.27 -3.73
N GLY A 19 7.86 3.20 -2.40
CA GLY A 19 6.66 3.36 -1.57
C GLY A 19 5.98 4.71 -1.71
N ALA A 20 6.76 5.78 -1.55
CA ALA A 20 6.27 7.14 -1.74
C ALA A 20 5.96 7.41 -3.21
N GLY A 21 6.80 6.94 -4.14
CA GLY A 21 6.66 7.19 -5.57
C GLY A 21 5.43 6.54 -6.19
N ILE A 22 5.14 5.28 -5.85
CA ILE A 22 3.95 4.58 -6.36
C ILE A 22 2.68 5.28 -5.88
N LEU A 23 2.55 5.58 -4.58
CA LEU A 23 1.36 6.29 -4.10
C LEU A 23 1.28 7.73 -4.57
N TYR A 24 2.41 8.42 -4.71
CA TYR A 24 2.42 9.76 -5.27
C TYR A 24 1.96 9.74 -6.73
N ALA A 25 2.40 8.77 -7.52
CA ALA A 25 1.93 8.57 -8.89
C ALA A 25 0.42 8.28 -8.94
N VAL A 26 -0.08 7.40 -8.06
CA VAL A 26 -1.52 7.11 -7.92
C VAL A 26 -2.30 8.35 -7.48
N ALA A 27 -1.78 9.14 -6.54
CA ALA A 27 -2.41 10.36 -6.05
C ALA A 27 -2.47 11.43 -7.15
N VAL A 28 -1.40 11.60 -7.95
CA VAL A 28 -1.37 12.53 -9.09
C VAL A 28 -2.30 12.08 -10.20
N ALA A 29 -2.26 10.79 -10.58
CA ALA A 29 -3.15 10.22 -11.59
C ALA A 29 -4.62 10.33 -11.17
N GLY A 30 -4.93 9.98 -9.91
CA GLY A 30 -6.26 10.09 -9.33
C GLY A 30 -6.73 11.54 -9.24
N ARG A 31 -5.86 12.49 -8.88
CA ARG A 31 -6.18 13.93 -8.89
C ARG A 31 -6.50 14.44 -10.29
N TRP A 32 -5.78 13.95 -11.30
CA TRP A 32 -6.00 14.33 -12.70
C TRP A 32 -7.32 13.77 -13.25
N TRP A 33 -7.67 12.53 -12.90
CA TRP A 33 -8.91 11.87 -13.33
C TRP A 33 -10.15 12.30 -12.56
N LEU A 34 -10.09 12.32 -11.23
CA LEU A 34 -11.25 12.60 -10.37
C LEU A 34 -11.44 14.10 -10.06
N LYS A 35 -10.48 14.97 -10.44
CA LYS A 35 -10.44 16.42 -10.13
C LYS A 35 -10.65 16.74 -8.64
N GLN A 36 -10.43 15.76 -7.77
CA GLN A 36 -10.59 15.80 -6.33
C GLN A 36 -9.33 15.17 -5.74
N ASP A 37 -8.93 15.57 -4.54
CA ASP A 37 -7.82 14.91 -3.84
C ASP A 37 -8.23 13.47 -3.53
N ALA A 38 -7.87 12.55 -4.43
CA ALA A 38 -8.22 11.14 -4.35
C ALA A 38 -7.59 10.46 -3.13
N MET A 39 -6.49 11.03 -2.61
CA MET A 39 -5.72 10.46 -1.52
C MET A 39 -5.12 11.57 -0.64
N GLY A 40 -5.10 11.36 0.68
CA GLY A 40 -4.46 12.31 1.58
C GLY A 40 -2.94 12.25 1.44
N LEU A 41 -2.26 13.41 1.46
CA LEU A 41 -0.78 13.45 1.51
C LEU A 41 -0.21 12.69 2.72
N GLY A 42 -0.99 12.51 3.78
CA GLY A 42 -0.64 11.65 4.92
C GLY A 42 -0.50 10.17 4.54
N ASP A 43 -1.36 9.66 3.66
CA ASP A 43 -1.37 8.26 3.21
C ASP A 43 -0.11 7.94 2.39
N VAL A 44 0.32 8.89 1.56
CA VAL A 44 1.58 8.81 0.78
C VAL A 44 2.80 8.72 1.70
N LYS A 45 2.82 9.54 2.77
CA LYS A 45 3.91 9.52 3.76
C LYS A 45 3.91 8.23 4.58
N LEU A 46 2.73 7.73 4.96
CA LEU A 46 2.60 6.46 5.70
C LEU A 46 3.13 5.29 4.87
N LEU A 47 2.74 5.17 3.59
CA LEU A 47 3.24 4.08 2.75
C LEU A 47 4.72 4.25 2.39
N GLY A 48 5.21 5.49 2.27
CA GLY A 48 6.63 5.78 2.14
C GLY A 48 7.43 5.32 3.37
N ALA A 49 6.93 5.56 4.57
CA ALA A 49 7.55 5.08 5.81
C ALA A 49 7.51 3.55 5.91
N ILE A 50 6.39 2.92 5.54
CA ILE A 50 6.25 1.47 5.45
C ILE A 50 7.26 0.89 4.44
N GLY A 51 7.42 1.52 3.27
CA GLY A 51 8.42 1.10 2.29
C GLY A 51 9.85 1.27 2.76
N ALA A 52 10.14 2.31 3.55
CA ALA A 52 11.46 2.52 4.13
C ALA A 52 11.83 1.44 5.17
N TRP A 53 10.85 1.00 5.97
CA TRP A 53 11.06 0.05 7.07
C TRP A 53 10.88 -1.41 6.67
N LEU A 54 9.82 -1.74 5.93
CA LEU A 54 9.45 -3.10 5.57
C LEU A 54 9.82 -3.46 4.12
N GLY A 55 10.30 -2.49 3.34
CA GLY A 55 10.75 -2.68 1.96
C GLY A 55 9.63 -2.61 0.92
N VAL A 56 10.03 -2.76 -0.35
CA VAL A 56 9.14 -2.64 -1.52
C VAL A 56 8.02 -3.68 -1.54
N GLN A 57 8.28 -4.88 -1.03
CA GLN A 57 7.29 -5.98 -1.00
C GLN A 57 6.10 -5.61 -0.11
N ALA A 58 6.38 -5.03 1.06
CA ALA A 58 5.36 -4.57 1.99
C ALA A 58 4.49 -3.46 1.39
N VAL A 59 5.08 -2.55 0.62
CA VAL A 59 4.36 -1.48 -0.09
C VAL A 59 3.33 -2.09 -1.04
N LEU A 60 3.75 -3.02 -1.89
CA LEU A 60 2.88 -3.64 -2.89
C LEU A 60 1.73 -4.40 -2.22
N PHE A 61 2.05 -5.23 -1.22
CA PHE A 61 1.02 -5.98 -0.49
C PHE A 61 0.03 -5.06 0.21
N THR A 62 0.54 -4.07 0.95
CA THR A 62 -0.29 -3.11 1.69
C THR A 62 -1.21 -2.34 0.74
N LEU A 63 -0.71 -1.92 -0.42
CA LEU A 63 -1.49 -1.20 -1.43
C LEU A 63 -2.60 -2.08 -2.01
N VAL A 64 -2.28 -3.32 -2.40
CA VAL A 64 -3.29 -4.25 -2.94
C VAL A 64 -4.36 -4.56 -1.90
N VAL A 65 -3.97 -4.97 -0.69
CA VAL A 65 -4.91 -5.36 0.37
C VAL A 65 -5.75 -4.18 0.82
N SER A 66 -5.16 -3.00 1.05
CA SER A 66 -5.92 -1.81 1.44
C SER A 66 -6.87 -1.36 0.34
N SER A 67 -6.50 -1.45 -0.94
CA SER A 67 -7.40 -1.13 -2.06
C SER A 67 -8.55 -2.13 -2.19
N ALA A 68 -8.29 -3.42 -2.01
CA ALA A 68 -9.32 -4.46 -2.10
C ALA A 68 -10.35 -4.30 -0.97
N ILE A 69 -9.87 -4.09 0.26
CA ILE A 69 -10.73 -3.83 1.42
C ILE A 69 -11.48 -2.51 1.22
N GLY A 70 -10.79 -1.43 0.84
CA GLY A 70 -11.40 -0.13 0.61
C GLY A 70 -12.47 -0.15 -0.49
N ALA A 71 -12.24 -0.89 -1.57
CA ALA A 71 -13.21 -1.08 -2.64
C ALA A 71 -14.41 -1.91 -2.18
N LEU A 72 -14.18 -3.00 -1.45
CA LEU A 72 -15.26 -3.83 -0.90
C LEU A 72 -16.14 -3.03 0.07
N PHE A 73 -15.53 -2.32 1.02
CA PHE A 73 -16.24 -1.42 1.93
C PHE A 73 -16.96 -0.31 1.17
N GLY A 74 -16.33 0.30 0.16
CA GLY A 74 -16.96 1.31 -0.68
C GLY A 74 -18.21 0.79 -1.38
N VAL A 75 -18.15 -0.40 -1.99
CA VAL A 75 -19.28 -1.03 -2.67
C VAL A 75 -20.39 -1.40 -1.68
N ILE A 76 -20.05 -1.98 -0.53
CA ILE A 76 -21.02 -2.32 0.53
C ILE A 76 -21.70 -1.06 1.05
N LEU A 77 -20.96 0.03 1.28
CA LEU A 77 -21.49 1.29 1.79
C LEU A 77 -22.46 1.92 0.79
N ILE A 78 -22.14 1.88 -0.52
CA ILE A 78 -23.02 2.33 -1.60
C ILE A 78 -24.30 1.47 -1.67
N ALA A 79 -24.20 0.17 -1.38
CA ALA A 79 -25.32 -0.75 -1.44
C ALA A 79 -26.28 -0.64 -0.23
N ILE A 80 -25.76 -0.32 0.95
CA ILE A 80 -26.54 -0.27 2.21
C ILE A 80 -27.21 1.08 2.44
N ASP A 81 -26.57 2.18 2.03
CA ASP A 81 -27.11 3.51 2.27
C ASP A 81 -26.71 4.46 1.13
N GLY A 82 -27.60 5.36 0.73
CA GLY A 82 -27.41 6.30 -0.39
C GLY A 82 -26.36 7.38 -0.11
N LEU A 83 -25.17 6.99 0.34
CA LEU A 83 -24.04 7.88 0.58
C LEU A 83 -23.73 8.58 -0.74
N LYS A 84 -23.86 9.91 -0.70
CA LYS A 84 -23.45 10.80 -1.79
C LYS A 84 -22.05 10.37 -2.22
N TRP A 85 -21.88 10.12 -3.53
CA TRP A 85 -20.66 9.73 -4.26
C TRP A 85 -19.37 10.51 -3.94
N LYS A 86 -19.39 11.43 -2.97
CA LYS A 86 -18.37 12.42 -2.65
C LYS A 86 -17.88 12.36 -1.20
N SER A 87 -18.36 11.43 -0.37
CA SER A 87 -17.78 11.22 0.96
C SER A 87 -16.36 10.66 0.81
N ARG A 88 -15.35 11.41 1.25
CA ARG A 88 -13.96 10.96 1.31
C ARG A 88 -13.89 9.76 2.25
N ILE A 89 -13.71 8.56 1.70
CA ILE A 89 -13.34 7.40 2.49
C ILE A 89 -11.85 7.57 2.84
N PRO A 90 -11.50 7.74 4.13
CA PRO A 90 -10.10 7.90 4.52
C PRO A 90 -9.36 6.59 4.24
N PHE A 91 -8.31 6.67 3.42
CA PHE A 91 -7.54 5.49 3.00
C PHE A 91 -6.49 5.06 4.04
N GLY A 92 -6.07 6.00 4.90
CA GLY A 92 -5.07 5.80 5.95
C GLY A 92 -5.33 4.63 6.91
N PRO A 93 -6.54 4.46 7.48
CA PRO A 93 -6.84 3.32 8.35
C PRO A 93 -6.67 1.96 7.67
N PHE A 94 -7.01 1.86 6.37
CA PHE A 94 -6.84 0.63 5.61
C PHE A 94 -5.37 0.32 5.33
N ILE A 95 -4.56 1.35 5.02
CA ILE A 95 -3.10 1.21 4.90
C ILE A 95 -2.48 0.75 6.22
N ALA A 96 -2.86 1.39 7.33
CA ALA A 96 -2.37 1.02 8.66
C ALA A 96 -2.73 -0.44 8.99
N GLY A 97 -4.00 -0.82 8.79
CA GLY A 97 -4.45 -2.20 9.02
C GLY A 97 -3.71 -3.23 8.16
N ALA A 98 -3.59 -2.97 6.85
CA ALA A 98 -2.87 -3.87 5.95
C ALA A 98 -1.36 -3.97 6.28
N SER A 99 -0.74 -2.88 6.76
CA SER A 99 0.65 -2.88 7.20
C SER A 99 0.87 -3.71 8.48
N VAL A 100 -0.08 -3.69 9.42
CA VAL A 100 -0.05 -4.54 10.62
C VAL A 100 -0.19 -6.01 10.22
N VAL A 101 -1.10 -6.31 9.28
CA VAL A 101 -1.24 -7.68 8.74
C VAL A 101 0.06 -8.14 8.08
N TRP A 102 0.74 -7.26 7.34
CA TRP A 102 2.05 -7.57 6.77
C TRP A 102 3.10 -7.85 7.86
N MET A 103 3.12 -7.07 8.95
CA MET A 103 4.05 -7.31 10.06
C MET A 103 3.81 -8.64 10.78
N LEU A 104 2.56 -9.10 10.86
CA LEU A 104 2.20 -10.34 11.57
C LEU A 104 2.49 -11.62 10.78
N GLY A 105 2.50 -11.55 9.44
CA GLY A 105 2.69 -12.74 8.61
C GLY A 105 2.84 -12.48 7.12
N GLY A 106 3.13 -11.24 6.72
CA GLY A 106 3.30 -10.83 5.34
C GLY A 106 4.41 -11.61 4.62
N ASP A 107 5.52 -11.88 5.31
CA ASP A 107 6.60 -12.69 4.76
C ASP A 107 6.15 -14.13 4.45
N HIS A 108 5.28 -14.71 5.28
CA HIS A 108 4.74 -16.05 5.04
C HIS A 108 3.76 -16.06 3.85
N ALA A 109 2.86 -15.07 3.80
CA ALA A 109 1.95 -14.88 2.67
C ALA A 109 2.70 -14.61 1.35
N TRP A 110 3.77 -13.83 1.40
CA TRP A 110 4.61 -13.53 0.25
C TRP A 110 5.38 -14.77 -0.23
N ASN A 111 5.96 -15.53 0.69
CA ASN A 111 6.63 -16.78 0.34
C ASN A 111 5.65 -17.83 -0.20
N TRP A 112 4.42 -17.89 0.33
CA TRP A 112 3.35 -18.73 -0.22
C TRP A 112 2.97 -18.30 -1.65
N TYR A 113 2.86 -16.99 -1.91
CA TYR A 113 2.60 -16.48 -3.26
C TYR A 113 3.74 -16.77 -4.24
N LEU A 114 4.99 -16.59 -3.82
CA LEU A 114 6.16 -16.90 -4.64
C LEU A 114 6.28 -18.40 -4.92
N THR A 115 6.03 -19.25 -3.93
CA THR A 115 6.01 -20.71 -4.12
C THR A 115 4.84 -21.15 -4.99
N TRP A 116 3.69 -20.46 -4.97
CA TRP A 116 2.60 -20.73 -5.91
C TRP A 116 2.97 -20.35 -7.36
N ILE A 117 3.65 -19.21 -7.57
CA ILE A 117 4.13 -18.79 -8.91
C ILE A 117 5.25 -19.69 -9.43
N GLN A 118 6.17 -20.11 -8.55
CA GLN A 118 7.33 -20.91 -8.93
C GLN A 118 7.04 -22.42 -8.93
N GLY A 119 6.04 -22.87 -8.17
CA GLY A 119 5.61 -24.25 -8.00
C GLY A 119 4.50 -24.70 -8.94
N GLY A 120 4.31 -24.01 -10.07
CA GLY A 120 3.55 -24.51 -11.21
C GLY A 120 4.32 -25.56 -12.03
N GLN A 121 4.94 -26.55 -11.36
CA GLN A 121 5.42 -27.81 -11.95
C GLN A 121 4.90 -28.99 -11.14
#